data_AF-A0A3D2KCW1-F1
#
_entry.id   AF-A0A3D2KCW1-F1
#
_cell.length_a   1.000
_cell.length_b   1.000
_cell.length_c   1.000
_cell.angle_alpha   90.00
_cell.angle_beta   90.00
_cell.angle_gamma   90.00
#
_symmetry.space_group_name_H-M   'P 1'
#
loop_
_entity.id
_entity.type
_entity.pdbx_description
1 polymer ?
#
loop_
_entity_poly.entity_id
_entity_poly.type
_entity_poly.pdbx_seq_one_letter_code
_entity_poly.pdbx_strand_id
1 'polypeptide(L)'
;MTVYVTPTGSKYHSHKCGRGSYSPTTLSAAQAMGLGPCSKCYGSNPPSSGTSSNSSRSTTGSKPNIQLNKKSITLIVGKTKRLKVKGASSGIQWKSSDKKIASVDSKGKVKAKAKGKTKITATVKGKSLTCKVKVESPVLSDTALTMYEGEEAYLELKGCQHEAEWYVDDEEIAEIEDGDLYAYGEGVTTVYAIVHGKTFTCVVTVLPDPDNTEDPTTSFIYE
;
A
#
# COMPACT_ATOMS: atom_id res chain seq x y z
N MET A 1 15.92 -6.97 -36.74
CA MET A 1 16.90 -5.93 -36.40
C MET A 1 17.24 -6.00 -34.91
N THR A 2 18.52 -6.07 -34.59
CA THR A 2 19.02 -6.12 -33.20
C THR A 2 19.16 -4.71 -32.63
N VAL A 3 18.74 -4.52 -31.39
CA VAL A 3 18.85 -3.28 -30.61
C VAL A 3 19.42 -3.59 -29.22
N TYR A 4 19.89 -2.58 -28.51
CA TYR A 4 20.47 -2.71 -27.18
C TYR A 4 19.58 -2.07 -26.12
N VAL A 5 19.41 -2.73 -24.97
CA VAL A 5 18.59 -2.25 -23.84
C VAL A 5 19.39 -2.31 -22.54
N THR A 6 19.09 -1.44 -21.59
CA THR A 6 19.71 -1.44 -20.24
C THR A 6 18.76 -2.06 -19.21
N PRO A 7 19.22 -2.83 -18.21
CA PRO A 7 18.36 -3.50 -17.22
C PRO A 7 17.40 -2.56 -16.47
N THR A 8 17.80 -1.31 -16.24
CA THR A 8 17.04 -0.32 -15.47
C THR A 8 16.41 0.80 -16.32
N GLY A 9 16.60 0.76 -17.64
CA GLY A 9 16.25 1.89 -18.51
C GLY A 9 14.93 1.72 -19.24
N SER A 10 14.26 2.83 -19.54
CA SER A 10 13.01 2.88 -20.32
C SER A 10 13.24 3.04 -21.84
N LYS A 11 14.47 2.85 -22.32
CA LYS A 11 14.86 3.14 -23.71
C LYS A 11 15.62 1.99 -24.38
N TYR A 12 15.42 1.83 -25.68
CA TYR A 12 16.25 0.97 -26.56
C TYR A 12 17.14 1.80 -27.49
N HIS A 13 18.25 1.21 -27.91
CA HIS A 13 19.35 1.90 -28.58
C HIS A 13 19.83 1.13 -29.83
N SER A 14 20.32 1.82 -30.85
CA SER A 14 20.98 1.19 -32.01
C SER A 14 22.38 0.69 -31.69
N HIS A 15 23.04 1.31 -30.70
CA HIS A 15 24.40 0.99 -30.23
C HIS A 15 24.49 1.35 -28.74
N LYS A 16 25.52 0.89 -28.03
CA LYS A 16 25.77 1.30 -26.63
C LYS A 16 25.96 2.83 -26.56
N CYS A 17 25.09 3.54 -25.84
CA CYS A 17 25.03 5.01 -25.87
C CYS A 17 24.87 5.60 -24.46
N GLY A 18 26.01 5.90 -23.83
CA GLY A 18 26.11 6.37 -22.45
C GLY A 18 26.88 5.38 -21.56
N ARG A 19 27.08 5.72 -20.29
CA ARG A 19 27.73 4.84 -19.30
C ARG A 19 26.69 3.86 -18.74
N GLY A 20 26.89 2.56 -18.94
CA GLY A 20 25.98 1.51 -18.45
C GLY A 20 26.19 0.15 -19.13
N SER A 21 25.58 -0.89 -18.55
CA SER A 21 25.57 -2.25 -19.11
C SER A 21 24.39 -2.42 -20.08
N TYR A 22 24.65 -2.98 -21.26
CA TYR A 22 23.66 -3.16 -22.33
C TYR A 22 23.55 -4.62 -22.75
N SER A 23 22.31 -5.09 -22.90
CA SER A 23 22.00 -6.42 -23.43
C SER A 23 21.39 -6.30 -24.83
N PRO A 24 21.84 -7.13 -25.80
CA PRO A 24 21.23 -7.16 -27.13
C PRO A 24 19.85 -7.83 -27.07
N THR A 25 18.89 -7.31 -27.84
CA THR A 25 17.55 -7.87 -28.02
C THR A 25 17.02 -7.53 -29.42
N THR A 26 15.85 -8.03 -29.80
CA THR A 26 15.21 -7.64 -31.06
C THR A 26 14.37 -6.37 -30.88
N LEU A 27 14.23 -5.56 -31.94
CA LEU A 27 13.40 -4.34 -31.92
C LEU A 27 11.96 -4.64 -31.46
N SER A 28 11.39 -5.75 -31.93
CA SER A 28 10.04 -6.18 -31.56
C SER A 28 9.93 -6.51 -30.06
N ALA A 29 10.92 -7.23 -29.50
CA ALA A 29 10.95 -7.54 -28.07
C ALA A 29 11.13 -6.27 -27.21
N ALA A 30 11.99 -5.33 -27.62
CA ALA A 30 12.16 -4.06 -26.91
C ALA A 30 10.87 -3.23 -26.87
N GLN A 31 10.13 -3.19 -27.97
CA GLN A 31 8.83 -2.51 -28.04
C GLN A 31 7.75 -3.24 -27.21
N ALA A 32 7.74 -4.57 -27.21
CA ALA A 32 6.85 -5.38 -26.37
C ALA A 32 7.11 -5.16 -24.87
N MET A 33 8.36 -4.88 -24.49
CA MET A 33 8.74 -4.48 -23.13
C MET A 33 8.38 -3.02 -22.79
N GLY A 34 7.76 -2.28 -23.72
CA GLY A 34 7.33 -0.89 -23.50
C GLY A 34 8.48 0.13 -23.54
N LEU A 35 9.64 -0.24 -24.08
CA LEU A 35 10.80 0.64 -24.17
C LEU A 35 10.65 1.59 -25.37
N GLY A 36 10.94 2.89 -25.15
CA GLY A 36 10.94 3.89 -26.22
C GLY A 36 12.30 4.01 -26.92
N PRO A 37 12.39 4.57 -28.13
CA PRO A 37 13.68 4.80 -28.78
C PRO A 37 14.49 5.85 -28.02
N CYS A 38 15.80 5.63 -27.90
CA CYS A 38 16.69 6.66 -27.40
C CYS A 38 16.83 7.80 -28.43
N SER A 39 16.41 9.01 -28.04
CA SER A 39 16.49 10.21 -28.90
C SER A 39 17.91 10.53 -29.38
N LYS A 40 18.96 10.16 -28.62
CA LYS A 40 20.36 10.31 -29.05
C LYS A 40 20.76 9.29 -30.12
N CYS A 41 20.16 8.10 -30.09
CA CYS A 41 20.51 7.01 -31.01
C CYS A 41 19.72 7.06 -32.33
N TYR A 42 18.51 7.61 -32.30
CA TYR A 42 17.56 7.53 -33.40
C TYR A 42 17.00 8.88 -33.86
N GLY A 43 17.28 9.98 -33.14
CA GLY A 43 16.73 11.29 -33.47
C GLY A 43 15.21 11.26 -33.62
N SER A 44 14.71 11.79 -34.73
CA SER A 44 13.30 11.81 -35.14
C SER A 44 12.87 10.61 -36.01
N ASN A 45 13.79 9.71 -36.38
CA ASN A 45 13.52 8.59 -37.29
C ASN A 45 13.95 7.23 -36.69
N PRO A 46 13.25 6.74 -35.65
CA PRO A 46 13.48 5.40 -35.13
C PRO A 46 13.01 4.32 -36.13
N PRO A 47 13.72 3.18 -36.24
CA PRO A 47 13.26 2.06 -37.03
C PRO A 47 11.94 1.57 -36.44
N SER A 48 10.90 1.63 -37.27
CA SER A 48 9.59 1.04 -37.05
C SER A 48 9.61 -0.34 -37.72
N SER A 49 9.28 -1.40 -36.99
CA SER A 49 9.02 -2.70 -37.60
C SER A 49 7.74 -2.59 -38.44
N GLY A 50 7.91 -2.30 -39.73
CA GLY A 50 6.80 -2.18 -40.66
C GLY A 50 6.16 -3.53 -40.95
N THR A 51 4.86 -3.63 -40.70
CA THR A 51 3.94 -4.38 -41.56
C THR A 51 3.02 -3.35 -42.19
N SER A 52 3.16 -3.12 -43.49
CA SER A 52 2.27 -2.26 -44.27
C SER A 52 1.23 -3.12 -45.00
N SER A 53 -0.04 -2.78 -44.88
CA SER A 53 -1.03 -3.03 -45.93
C SER A 53 -1.94 -1.82 -46.09
N ASN A 54 -2.23 -1.51 -47.34
CA ASN A 54 -2.77 -0.25 -47.84
C ASN A 54 -4.28 -0.39 -48.16
N SER A 55 -5.00 0.73 -48.05
CA SER A 55 -6.32 1.04 -48.65
C SER A 55 -7.59 0.28 -48.22
N SER A 56 -8.37 0.87 -47.31
CA SER A 56 -9.74 1.36 -47.60
C SER A 56 -10.31 2.08 -46.38
N ARG A 57 -11.14 3.09 -46.63
CA ARG A 57 -11.79 3.94 -45.62
C ARG A 57 -12.68 3.11 -44.70
N SER A 58 -12.28 2.97 -43.45
CA SER A 58 -13.18 2.73 -42.33
C SER A 58 -12.62 3.39 -41.08
N THR A 59 -13.21 4.51 -40.68
CA THR A 59 -13.08 5.04 -39.33
C THR A 59 -13.81 4.11 -38.37
N THR A 60 -13.23 2.94 -38.08
CA THR A 60 -13.62 2.16 -36.90
C THR A 60 -12.97 2.83 -35.70
N GLY A 61 -13.72 3.75 -35.10
CA GLY A 61 -13.39 4.30 -33.78
C GLY A 61 -13.16 3.14 -32.82
N SER A 62 -11.89 2.90 -32.45
CA SER A 62 -11.54 2.04 -31.33
C SER A 62 -12.25 2.61 -30.11
N LYS A 63 -13.35 1.96 -29.72
CA LYS A 63 -14.21 2.38 -28.62
C LYS A 63 -13.30 2.62 -27.41
N PRO A 64 -13.27 3.82 -26.80
CA PRO A 64 -12.40 4.06 -25.67
C PRO A 64 -12.71 3.02 -24.58
N ASN A 65 -11.66 2.28 -24.19
CA ASN A 65 -11.73 1.28 -23.13
C ASN A 65 -11.87 2.01 -21.78
N ILE A 66 -13.11 2.35 -21.49
CA ILE A 66 -13.53 3.07 -20.29
C ILE A 66 -13.67 2.06 -19.15
N GLN A 67 -12.81 2.17 -18.16
CA GLN A 67 -12.75 1.25 -17.02
C GLN A 67 -12.22 1.94 -15.75
N LEU A 68 -12.58 1.41 -14.58
CA LEU A 68 -12.01 1.88 -13.31
C LEU A 68 -10.61 1.32 -13.10
N ASN A 69 -9.76 2.08 -12.41
CA ASN A 69 -8.44 1.61 -11.96
C ASN A 69 -8.53 0.44 -10.97
N LYS A 70 -9.64 0.34 -10.21
CA LYS A 70 -9.90 -0.73 -9.23
C LYS A 70 -11.38 -1.10 -9.24
N LYS A 71 -11.68 -2.40 -9.15
CA LYS A 71 -13.04 -2.95 -9.04
C LYS A 71 -13.43 -3.29 -7.58
N SER A 72 -12.46 -3.41 -6.70
CA SER A 72 -12.65 -3.62 -5.26
C SER A 72 -11.56 -2.88 -4.49
N ILE A 73 -11.91 -2.29 -3.36
CA ILE A 73 -10.98 -1.71 -2.39
C ILE A 73 -11.45 -2.03 -0.97
N THR A 74 -10.50 -2.20 -0.06
CA THR A 74 -10.73 -2.22 1.39
C THR A 74 -10.10 -0.97 1.98
N LEU A 75 -10.78 -0.31 2.92
CA LEU A 75 -10.29 0.87 3.62
C LEU A 75 -10.62 0.78 5.11
N ILE A 76 -9.76 1.36 5.94
CA ILE A 76 -10.09 1.58 7.35
C ILE A 76 -10.86 2.89 7.50
N VAL A 77 -11.81 2.93 8.44
CA VAL A 77 -12.52 4.16 8.83
C VAL A 77 -11.55 5.34 8.97
N GLY A 78 -11.90 6.47 8.36
CA GLY A 78 -11.09 7.69 8.32
C GLY A 78 -10.11 7.77 7.15
N LYS A 79 -9.69 6.63 6.57
CA LYS A 79 -8.79 6.61 5.40
C LYS A 79 -9.53 6.94 4.10
N THR A 80 -8.75 7.31 3.10
CA THR A 80 -9.28 7.71 1.79
C THR A 80 -8.51 7.05 0.65
N LYS A 81 -9.18 6.87 -0.50
CA LYS A 81 -8.56 6.38 -1.74
C LYS A 81 -9.18 7.07 -2.93
N ARG A 82 -8.35 7.45 -3.91
CA ARG A 82 -8.85 8.02 -5.17
C ARG A 82 -9.06 6.92 -6.19
N LEU A 83 -10.29 6.79 -6.67
CA LEU A 83 -10.61 6.01 -7.86
C LEU A 83 -10.39 6.88 -9.11
N LYS A 84 -9.92 6.27 -10.19
CA LYS A 84 -9.67 6.92 -11.47
C LYS A 84 -10.36 6.13 -12.58
N VAL A 85 -10.97 6.82 -13.52
CA VAL A 85 -11.48 6.20 -14.76
C VAL A 85 -10.38 6.30 -15.82
N LYS A 86 -9.99 5.18 -16.41
CA LYS A 86 -9.14 5.12 -17.59
C LYS A 86 -10.00 5.41 -18.82
N GLY A 87 -9.48 6.15 -19.79
CA GLY A 87 -10.20 6.49 -21.04
C GLY A 87 -11.20 7.65 -20.93
N ALA A 88 -11.27 8.34 -19.77
CA ALA A 88 -11.99 9.58 -19.58
C ALA A 88 -11.41 10.37 -18.39
N SER A 89 -11.28 11.69 -18.52
CA SER A 89 -10.78 12.59 -17.46
C SER A 89 -11.81 13.63 -16.99
N SER A 90 -12.91 13.80 -17.72
CA SER A 90 -13.98 14.76 -17.44
C SER A 90 -15.36 14.13 -17.68
N GLY A 91 -16.43 14.80 -17.22
CA GLY A 91 -17.81 14.32 -17.36
C GLY A 91 -18.11 13.05 -16.56
N ILE A 92 -17.34 12.79 -15.49
CA ILE A 92 -17.52 11.62 -14.63
C ILE A 92 -18.41 12.01 -13.46
N GLN A 93 -19.55 11.33 -13.32
CA GLN A 93 -20.43 11.47 -12.18
C GLN A 93 -20.18 10.34 -11.19
N TRP A 94 -19.92 10.69 -9.94
CA TRP A 94 -19.65 9.72 -8.88
C TRP A 94 -20.84 9.60 -7.92
N LYS A 95 -21.18 8.37 -7.55
CA LYS A 95 -22.23 8.07 -6.57
C LYS A 95 -21.78 6.97 -5.62
N SER A 96 -22.19 7.08 -4.36
CA SER A 96 -22.13 5.97 -3.39
C SER A 96 -23.52 5.39 -3.20
N SER A 97 -23.63 4.06 -3.13
CA SER A 97 -24.89 3.40 -2.74
C SER A 97 -25.22 3.60 -1.26
N ASP A 98 -24.21 3.83 -0.41
CA ASP A 98 -24.39 4.13 1.01
C ASP A 98 -23.32 5.13 1.48
N LYS A 99 -23.74 6.39 1.64
CA LYS A 99 -22.89 7.51 2.07
C LYS A 99 -22.54 7.48 3.56
N LYS A 100 -23.22 6.66 4.38
CA LYS A 100 -22.90 6.44 5.80
C LYS A 100 -21.71 5.49 5.94
N ILE A 101 -21.59 4.48 5.06
CA ILE A 101 -20.44 3.57 5.01
C ILE A 101 -19.24 4.21 4.32
N ALA A 102 -19.41 4.72 3.09
CA ALA A 102 -18.36 5.43 2.37
C ALA A 102 -18.92 6.52 1.45
N SER A 103 -18.30 7.69 1.43
CA SER A 103 -18.64 8.78 0.50
C SER A 103 -17.61 8.89 -0.62
N VAL A 104 -18.00 9.47 -1.74
CA VAL A 104 -17.09 9.82 -2.85
C VAL A 104 -17.31 11.28 -3.24
N ASP A 105 -16.23 12.03 -3.47
CA ASP A 105 -16.30 13.41 -3.97
C ASP A 105 -16.38 13.47 -5.51
N SER A 106 -16.56 14.67 -6.07
CA SER A 106 -16.63 14.89 -7.52
C SER A 106 -15.34 14.52 -8.27
N LYS A 107 -14.21 14.42 -7.56
CA LYS A 107 -12.90 14.05 -8.10
C LYS A 107 -12.59 12.56 -7.90
N GLY A 108 -13.55 11.76 -7.44
CA GLY A 108 -13.40 10.33 -7.19
C GLY A 108 -12.63 9.96 -5.92
N LYS A 109 -12.44 10.89 -4.97
CA LYS A 109 -11.85 10.58 -3.65
C LYS A 109 -12.92 9.91 -2.78
N VAL A 110 -12.73 8.63 -2.52
CA VAL A 110 -13.55 7.83 -1.60
C VAL A 110 -13.04 8.04 -0.17
N LYS A 111 -13.93 8.34 0.76
CA LYS A 111 -13.66 8.43 2.21
C LYS A 111 -14.46 7.35 2.94
N ALA A 112 -13.76 6.51 3.70
CA ALA A 112 -14.35 5.49 4.55
C ALA A 112 -14.87 6.13 5.86
N LYS A 113 -16.11 5.82 6.23
CA LYS A 113 -16.79 6.46 7.36
C LYS A 113 -17.23 5.49 8.46
N ALA A 114 -17.77 4.33 8.09
CA ALA A 114 -18.24 3.34 9.04
C ALA A 114 -18.02 1.93 8.51
N LYS A 115 -17.79 0.96 9.40
CA LYS A 115 -17.62 -0.46 9.07
C LYS A 115 -18.81 -0.94 8.23
N GLY A 116 -18.53 -1.67 7.15
CA GLY A 116 -19.57 -2.19 6.27
C GLY A 116 -19.10 -2.43 4.83
N LYS A 117 -20.04 -2.75 3.95
CA LYS A 117 -19.78 -2.92 2.51
C LYS A 117 -20.71 -1.99 1.73
N THR A 118 -20.17 -1.28 0.75
CA THR A 118 -20.94 -0.40 -0.15
C THR A 118 -20.36 -0.43 -1.57
N LYS A 119 -20.99 0.26 -2.50
CA LYS A 119 -20.54 0.37 -3.90
C LYS A 119 -20.38 1.83 -4.28
N ILE A 120 -19.28 2.13 -4.96
CA ILE A 120 -19.05 3.41 -5.62
C ILE A 120 -19.23 3.22 -7.12
N THR A 121 -20.07 4.05 -7.73
CA THR A 121 -20.37 4.02 -9.16
C THR A 121 -19.84 5.29 -9.82
N ALA A 122 -19.10 5.12 -10.91
CA ALA A 122 -18.69 6.18 -11.83
C ALA A 122 -19.50 6.05 -13.12
N THR A 123 -20.27 7.09 -13.47
CA THR A 123 -21.02 7.16 -14.72
C THR A 123 -20.35 8.16 -15.65
N VAL A 124 -20.00 7.72 -16.86
CA VAL A 124 -19.35 8.56 -17.87
C VAL A 124 -19.68 8.04 -19.27
N LYS A 125 -20.05 8.94 -20.19
CA LYS A 125 -20.39 8.60 -21.59
C LYS A 125 -21.42 7.46 -21.69
N GLY A 126 -22.46 7.50 -20.85
CA GLY A 126 -23.51 6.47 -20.79
C GLY A 126 -23.09 5.12 -20.21
N LYS A 127 -21.84 4.95 -19.77
CA LYS A 127 -21.34 3.73 -19.13
C LYS A 127 -21.32 3.89 -17.61
N SER A 128 -21.72 2.84 -16.90
CA SER A 128 -21.64 2.76 -15.44
C SER A 128 -20.56 1.76 -15.02
N LEU A 129 -19.57 2.24 -14.26
CA LEU A 129 -18.48 1.44 -13.72
C LEU A 129 -18.62 1.37 -12.21
N THR A 130 -18.47 0.18 -11.63
CA THR A 130 -18.68 -0.02 -10.19
C THR A 130 -17.41 -0.52 -9.49
N CYS A 131 -17.13 0.03 -8.31
CA CYS A 131 -16.12 -0.45 -7.38
C CYS A 131 -16.82 -0.88 -6.07
N LYS A 132 -16.56 -2.11 -5.63
CA LYS A 132 -16.95 -2.59 -4.30
C LYS A 132 -16.02 -1.97 -3.25
N VAL A 133 -16.59 -1.43 -2.18
CA VAL A 133 -15.83 -0.85 -1.08
C VAL A 133 -16.18 -1.63 0.19
N LYS A 134 -15.18 -2.26 0.79
CA LYS A 134 -15.25 -2.80 2.15
C LYS A 134 -14.62 -1.79 3.09
N VAL A 135 -15.34 -1.40 4.13
CA VAL A 135 -14.80 -0.57 5.20
C VAL A 135 -14.64 -1.41 6.45
N GLU A 136 -13.43 -1.41 6.99
CA GLU A 136 -13.06 -2.08 8.23
C GLU A 136 -12.87 -1.04 9.33
N SER A 137 -13.08 -1.46 10.57
CA SER A 137 -12.86 -0.62 11.75
C SER A 137 -12.12 -1.47 12.77
N PRO A 138 -10.80 -1.62 12.61
CA PRO A 138 -10.01 -2.43 13.51
C PRO A 138 -9.94 -1.80 14.90
N VAL A 139 -9.75 -2.63 15.91
CA VAL A 139 -9.67 -2.26 17.33
C VAL A 139 -8.56 -3.11 17.95
N LEU A 140 -7.64 -2.47 18.64
CA LEU A 140 -6.59 -3.15 19.40
C LEU A 140 -7.21 -3.77 20.66
N SER A 141 -6.78 -4.97 21.06
CA SER A 141 -7.32 -5.67 22.23
C SER A 141 -7.23 -4.79 23.49
N ASP A 142 -6.10 -4.13 23.65
CA ASP A 142 -5.78 -3.27 24.78
C ASP A 142 -5.09 -1.99 24.30
N THR A 143 -5.32 -0.90 25.02
CA THR A 143 -4.69 0.41 24.72
C THR A 143 -3.73 0.86 25.81
N ALA A 144 -3.72 0.14 26.93
CA ALA A 144 -2.74 0.26 27.99
C ALA A 144 -2.61 -1.10 28.68
N LEU A 145 -1.39 -1.46 29.06
CA LEU A 145 -1.08 -2.65 29.86
C LEU A 145 -0.09 -2.26 30.96
N THR A 146 -0.21 -2.93 32.11
CA THR A 146 0.82 -2.92 33.16
C THR A 146 1.25 -4.35 33.36
N MET A 147 2.56 -4.59 33.29
CA MET A 147 3.19 -5.90 33.36
C MET A 147 4.39 -5.81 34.30
N TYR A 148 4.85 -6.95 34.82
CA TYR A 148 6.13 -7.07 35.51
C TYR A 148 7.22 -7.55 34.55
N GLU A 149 8.48 -7.24 34.86
CA GLU A 149 9.64 -7.75 34.11
C GLU A 149 9.58 -9.28 33.99
N GLY A 150 9.81 -9.80 32.79
CA GLY A 150 9.71 -11.23 32.49
C GLY A 150 8.30 -11.74 32.19
N GLU A 151 7.25 -10.93 32.31
CA GLU A 151 5.91 -11.32 31.89
C GLU A 151 5.72 -11.27 30.37
N GLU A 152 4.80 -12.10 29.89
CA GLU A 152 4.36 -12.16 28.49
C GLU A 152 2.88 -11.80 28.39
N ALA A 153 2.49 -11.12 27.31
CA ALA A 153 1.12 -10.80 26.98
C ALA A 153 0.88 -10.97 25.48
N TYR A 154 -0.39 -10.93 25.06
CA TYR A 154 -0.75 -10.98 23.64
C TYR A 154 -1.65 -9.79 23.27
N LEU A 155 -1.21 -9.00 22.29
CA LEU A 155 -1.97 -7.92 21.70
C LEU A 155 -2.57 -8.35 20.36
N GLU A 156 -3.88 -8.21 20.22
CA GLU A 156 -4.59 -8.60 19.00
C GLU A 156 -5.22 -7.38 18.31
N LEU A 157 -5.00 -7.22 17.01
CA LEU A 157 -5.74 -6.24 16.21
C LEU A 157 -7.01 -6.86 15.59
N LYS A 158 -8.13 -6.73 16.29
CA LYS A 158 -9.42 -7.30 15.88
C LYS A 158 -10.06 -6.49 14.76
N GLY A 159 -10.81 -7.15 13.89
CA GLY A 159 -11.73 -6.49 12.95
C GLY A 159 -11.11 -6.00 11.63
N CYS A 160 -9.86 -6.36 11.33
CA CYS A 160 -9.29 -6.37 9.98
C CYS A 160 -9.12 -7.80 9.47
N GLN A 161 -8.88 -7.93 8.16
CA GLN A 161 -8.49 -9.21 7.53
C GLN A 161 -7.01 -9.29 7.18
N HIS A 162 -6.29 -8.18 7.37
CA HIS A 162 -4.86 -8.12 7.10
C HIS A 162 -4.16 -8.13 8.45
N GLU A 163 -3.02 -8.81 8.49
CA GLU A 163 -2.10 -8.78 9.62
C GLU A 163 -1.61 -7.35 9.85
N ALA A 164 -1.34 -7.05 11.12
CA ALA A 164 -0.75 -5.80 11.52
C ALA A 164 0.77 -5.93 11.46
N GLU A 165 1.44 -4.84 11.06
CA GLU A 165 2.86 -4.67 11.28
C GLU A 165 3.03 -4.17 12.72
N TRP A 166 3.80 -4.90 13.54
CA TRP A 166 4.05 -4.58 14.93
C TRP A 166 5.43 -3.98 15.13
N TYR A 167 5.54 -3.02 16.05
CA TYR A 167 6.83 -2.57 16.58
C TYR A 167 6.61 -1.86 17.94
N VAL A 168 7.69 -1.65 18.67
CA VAL A 168 7.74 -0.98 19.97
C VAL A 168 8.72 0.20 19.91
N ASP A 169 8.45 1.29 20.64
CA ASP A 169 9.32 2.47 20.64
C ASP A 169 10.68 2.23 21.32
N ASP A 170 10.71 1.34 22.31
CA ASP A 170 11.89 1.05 23.12
C ASP A 170 11.98 -0.47 23.40
N GLU A 171 12.91 -1.12 22.68
CA GLU A 171 13.18 -2.57 22.77
C GLU A 171 13.93 -2.96 24.05
N GLU A 172 14.52 -2.00 24.78
CA GLU A 172 15.12 -2.29 26.11
C GLU A 172 14.03 -2.49 27.18
N ILE A 173 12.84 -1.93 26.97
CA ILE A 173 11.70 -2.03 27.88
C ILE A 173 10.80 -3.22 27.53
N ALA A 174 10.48 -3.41 26.26
CA ALA A 174 9.64 -4.53 25.80
C ALA A 174 9.90 -4.86 24.32
N GLU A 175 9.66 -6.10 23.92
CA GLU A 175 9.73 -6.57 22.53
C GLU A 175 8.35 -7.07 22.07
N ILE A 176 8.04 -6.94 20.78
CA ILE A 176 6.81 -7.48 20.21
C ILE A 176 7.03 -8.13 18.85
N GLU A 177 6.56 -9.36 18.70
CA GLU A 177 6.58 -10.12 17.44
C GLU A 177 5.19 -10.72 17.18
N ASP A 178 4.59 -10.42 16.04
CA ASP A 178 3.27 -10.95 15.62
C ASP A 178 2.11 -10.83 16.65
N GLY A 179 2.26 -9.93 17.63
CA GLY A 179 1.30 -9.68 18.71
C GLY A 179 1.72 -10.26 20.06
N ASP A 180 2.70 -11.17 20.10
CA ASP A 180 3.31 -11.69 21.32
C ASP A 180 4.25 -10.61 21.89
N LEU A 181 3.94 -10.15 23.11
CA LEU A 181 4.59 -9.03 23.80
C LEU A 181 5.38 -9.55 25.00
N TYR A 182 6.66 -9.19 25.08
CA TYR A 182 7.59 -9.61 26.13
C TYR A 182 8.10 -8.38 26.90
N ALA A 183 8.05 -8.41 28.23
CA ALA A 183 8.55 -7.32 29.08
C ALA A 183 9.98 -7.58 29.59
N TYR A 184 10.88 -6.60 29.42
CA TYR A 184 12.32 -6.75 29.72
C TYR A 184 12.90 -5.73 30.70
N GLY A 185 12.44 -4.47 30.67
CA GLY A 185 13.05 -3.41 31.49
C GLY A 185 11.99 -2.51 32.11
N GLU A 186 12.21 -2.11 33.37
CA GLU A 186 11.33 -1.16 34.06
C GLU A 186 11.20 0.14 33.25
N GLY A 187 9.97 0.58 33.02
CA GLY A 187 9.72 1.83 32.33
C GLY A 187 8.37 1.88 31.64
N VAL A 188 8.23 2.84 30.74
CA VAL A 188 7.01 3.01 29.93
C VAL A 188 7.42 3.11 28.47
N THR A 189 6.87 2.21 27.65
CA THR A 189 7.05 2.21 26.19
C THR A 189 5.70 2.20 25.48
N THR A 190 5.70 2.44 24.17
CA THR A 190 4.48 2.34 23.34
C THR A 190 4.66 1.27 22.30
N VAL A 191 3.70 0.36 22.24
CA VAL A 191 3.55 -0.65 21.20
C VAL A 191 2.62 -0.13 20.12
N TYR A 192 2.97 -0.40 18.87
CA TYR A 192 2.25 0.04 17.69
C TYR A 192 1.79 -1.14 16.84
N ALA A 193 0.51 -1.13 16.47
CA ALA A 193 -0.04 -2.00 15.43
C ALA A 193 -0.38 -1.15 14.21
N ILE A 194 0.24 -1.40 13.06
CA ILE A 194 0.00 -0.67 11.82
C ILE A 194 -0.70 -1.56 10.80
N VAL A 195 -1.81 -1.07 10.25
CA VAL A 195 -2.51 -1.77 9.17
C VAL A 195 -3.15 -0.77 8.20
N HIS A 196 -2.98 -1.00 6.89
CA HIS A 196 -3.42 -0.08 5.82
C HIS A 196 -3.02 1.39 6.06
N GLY A 197 -1.84 1.61 6.65
CA GLY A 197 -1.30 2.92 7.00
C GLY A 197 -2.05 3.65 8.12
N LYS A 198 -2.91 2.98 8.90
CA LYS A 198 -3.44 3.48 10.17
C LYS A 198 -2.66 2.80 11.31
N THR A 199 -2.30 3.62 12.29
CA THR A 199 -1.59 3.20 13.50
C THR A 199 -2.58 3.09 14.67
N PHE A 200 -2.41 2.06 15.49
CA PHE A 200 -3.05 1.84 16.77
C PHE A 200 -1.95 1.68 17.82
N THR A 201 -2.20 2.13 19.04
CA THR A 201 -1.17 2.22 20.08
C THR A 201 -1.65 1.56 21.38
N CYS A 202 -0.75 0.86 22.04
CA CYS A 202 -0.90 0.40 23.42
C CYS A 202 0.25 0.98 24.25
N VAL A 203 -0.06 1.65 25.36
CA VAL A 203 0.96 2.11 26.31
C VAL A 203 1.29 0.95 27.25
N VAL A 204 2.55 0.54 27.30
CA VAL A 204 3.01 -0.57 28.15
C VAL A 204 3.82 0.02 29.29
N THR A 205 3.42 -0.26 30.52
CA THR A 205 4.19 0.05 31.73
C THR A 205 4.76 -1.25 32.29
N VAL A 206 6.08 -1.35 32.36
CA VAL A 206 6.78 -2.49 32.94
C VAL A 206 7.27 -2.09 34.33
N LEU A 207 6.88 -2.87 35.33
CA LEU A 207 7.30 -2.74 36.72
C LEU A 207 8.42 -3.74 37.02
N PRO A 208 9.29 -3.49 38.02
CA PRO A 208 10.31 -4.45 38.42
C PRO A 208 9.66 -5.75 38.91
N ASP A 209 10.32 -6.88 38.67
CA ASP A 209 9.89 -8.18 39.20
C ASP A 209 9.68 -8.10 40.72
N PRO A 210 8.45 -8.38 41.22
CA PRO A 210 8.15 -8.28 42.65
C PRO A 210 8.97 -9.25 43.50
N ASP A 211 9.48 -10.34 42.93
CA ASP A 211 10.31 -11.31 43.65
C ASP A 211 11.79 -10.89 43.69
N ASN A 212 12.20 -9.93 42.84
CA ASN A 212 13.57 -9.38 42.79
C ASN A 212 13.73 -8.11 43.66
N THR A 213 12.73 -7.76 44.47
CA THR A 213 12.87 -6.70 45.48
C THR A 213 13.60 -7.24 46.71
N GLU A 214 14.89 -7.60 46.58
CA GLU A 214 15.68 -7.91 47.76
C GLU A 214 15.75 -6.68 48.67
N ASP A 215 15.24 -6.82 49.90
CA ASP A 215 15.26 -5.80 50.93
C ASP A 215 16.73 -5.45 51.29
N PRO A 216 17.22 -4.23 50.97
CA PRO A 216 18.61 -3.85 51.23
C PRO A 216 18.93 -3.72 52.73
N THR A 217 17.97 -3.93 53.64
CA THR A 217 18.17 -3.81 55.09
C THR A 217 18.56 -5.11 55.79
N THR A 218 18.66 -6.23 55.07
CA THR A 218 19.06 -7.54 55.65
C THR A 218 20.58 -7.70 55.78
N SER A 219 21.33 -6.61 56.01
CA SER A 219 22.68 -6.69 56.56
C SER A 219 22.57 -6.93 58.06
N PHE A 220 22.29 -8.17 58.46
CA PHE A 220 22.39 -8.59 59.86
C PHE A 220 23.86 -8.43 60.30
N ILE A 221 24.03 -7.46 61.20
CA ILE A 221 25.20 -7.30 62.06
C ILE A 221 25.40 -8.63 62.80
N TYR A 222 26.52 -9.30 62.57
CA TYR A 222 27.08 -10.25 63.53
C TYR A 222 28.47 -9.72 63.90
N GLU A 223 28.56 -9.21 65.13
CA GLU A 223 29.80 -8.90 65.85
C GLU A 223 30.62 -10.17 66.15
#